data_AF-A0A2A4WGR1-F1
#
_entry.id   AF-A0A2A4WGR1-F1
#
_cell.length_a   1.000
_cell.length_b   1.000
_cell.length_c   1.000
_cell.angle_alpha   90.00
_cell.angle_beta   90.00
_cell.angle_gamma   90.00
#
_symmetry.space_group_name_H-M   'P 1'
#
loop_
_entity.id
_entity.type
_entity.pdbx_description
1 polymer ?
#
loop_
_entity_poly.entity_id
_entity_poly.type
_entity_poly.pdbx_seq_one_letter_code
_entity_poly.pdbx_strand_id
1 'polypeptide(L)' 'MSTCPRCQAEENKIRTEHKGLNAKGELVWTIFNCESCAFTWRDSEPASTIDYNKREEFFRVDPEKYYPVIMPPAQYK' A
#
# COMPACT_ATOMS: atom_id res chain seq x y z
N MET A 1 -6.49 7.90 7.22
CA MET A 1 -5.53 8.32 6.18
C MET A 1 -6.33 8.52 4.91
N SER A 2 -6.32 9.73 4.35
CA SER A 2 -7.18 10.09 3.21
C SER A 2 -6.52 9.87 1.84
N THR A 3 -5.26 9.43 1.79
CA THR A 3 -4.51 9.24 0.54
C THR A 3 -3.54 8.08 0.61
N CYS A 4 -3.22 7.48 -0.54
CA CYS A 4 -2.25 6.39 -0.61
C CYS A 4 -0.85 6.88 -0.18
N PRO A 5 -0.17 6.18 0.73
CA PRO A 5 1.13 6.62 1.23
C PRO A 5 2.27 6.43 0.22
N ARG A 6 2.03 5.71 -0.89
CA ARG A 6 3.04 5.46 -1.92
C ARG A 6 2.91 6.40 -3.12
N CYS A 7 1.68 6.71 -3.54
CA CYS A 7 1.42 7.48 -4.75
C CYS A 7 0.48 8.68 -4.59
N GLN A 8 0.04 9.00 -3.36
CA GLN A 8 -0.91 10.07 -3.05
C GLN A 8 -2.28 9.98 -3.75
N ALA A 9 -2.64 8.83 -4.33
CA ALA A 9 -3.99 8.60 -4.83
C ALA A 9 -5.04 8.90 -3.76
N GLU A 10 -6.16 9.48 -4.17
CA GLU A 10 -7.27 9.86 -3.30
C GLU A 10 -7.93 8.65 -2.62
N GLU A 11 -8.68 8.92 -1.55
CA GLU A 11 -9.36 7.89 -0.73
C GLU A 11 -10.28 6.98 -1.54
N ASN A 12 -10.93 7.48 -2.59
CA ASN A 12 -11.81 6.69 -3.46
C ASN A 12 -11.05 5.60 -4.25
N LYS A 13 -9.72 5.65 -4.31
CA LYS A 13 -8.84 4.63 -4.90
C LYS A 13 -8.28 3.66 -3.86
N ILE A 14 -8.72 3.76 -2.60
CA ILE A 14 -8.24 2.95 -1.49
C ILE A 14 -9.36 2.02 -1.04
N ARG A 15 -9.15 0.72 -1.22
CA ARG A 15 -10.07 -0.32 -0.77
C ARG A 15 -9.62 -0.87 0.57
N THR A 16 -10.57 -1.10 1.48
CA THR A 16 -10.34 -1.90 2.68
C THR A 16 -10.41 -3.38 2.31
N GLU A 17 -9.34 -4.13 2.56
CA GLU A 17 -9.26 -5.56 2.22
C GLU A 17 -9.65 -6.44 3.41
N HIS A 18 -9.07 -6.19 4.57
CA HIS A 18 -9.22 -7.07 5.73
C HIS A 18 -9.02 -6.32 7.05
N LYS A 19 -9.58 -6.88 8.13
CA LYS A 19 -9.43 -6.37 9.50
C LYS A 19 -8.93 -7.47 10.41
N GLY A 20 -7.84 -7.22 11.12
CA GLY A 20 -7.33 -8.10 12.15
C GLY A 20 -8.01 -7.79 13.48
N LEU A 21 -8.68 -8.79 14.06
CA LEU A 21 -9.28 -8.71 15.39
C LEU A 21 -8.45 -9.53 16.39
N ASN A 22 -8.37 -9.08 17.64
CA ASN A 22 -7.76 -9.87 18.71
C ASN A 22 -8.75 -10.92 19.26
N ALA A 23 -8.32 -11.71 20.26
CA ALA A 23 -9.14 -12.74 20.89
C ALA A 23 -10.41 -12.21 21.59
N LYS A 24 -10.49 -10.90 21.87
CA LYS A 24 -11.66 -10.22 22.44
C LYS A 24 -12.56 -9.59 21.37
N GLY A 25 -12.22 -9.73 20.09
CA GLY A 25 -12.94 -9.13 18.97
C GLY A 25 -12.62 -7.66 18.72
N GLU A 26 -11.58 -7.10 19.37
CA GLU A 26 -11.19 -5.69 19.20
C GLU A 26 -10.33 -5.52 17.95
N LEU A 27 -10.55 -4.44 17.21
CA LEU A 27 -9.79 -4.11 16.00
C LEU A 27 -8.34 -3.77 16.35
N VAL A 28 -7.40 -4.50 15.73
CA VAL A 28 -5.96 -4.28 15.91
C VAL A 28 -5.34 -3.57 14.71
N TRP A 29 -5.78 -3.93 13.50
CA TRP A 29 -5.32 -3.31 12.26
C TRP A 29 -6.30 -3.52 11.12
N THR A 30 -6.19 -2.69 10.10
CA THR A 30 -6.91 -2.75 8.84
C THR A 30 -5.92 -2.79 7.68
N ILE A 31 -6.07 -3.74 6.76
CA ILE A 31 -5.32 -3.78 5.50
C ILE A 31 -6.06 -2.93 4.46
N PHE A 32 -5.31 -2.05 3.82
CA PHE A 32 -5.76 -1.25 2.69
C PHE A 32 -4.99 -1.63 1.43
N ASN A 33 -5.64 -1.51 0.28
CA ASN A 33 -5.05 -1.64 -1.04
C ASN A 33 -5.36 -0.39 -1.86
N CYS A 34 -4.35 0.16 -2.53
CA CYS A 34 -4.53 1.25 -3.48
C CYS A 34 -4.70 0.69 -4.89
N GLU A 35 -5.82 0.99 -5.53
CA GLU A 35 -6.13 0.54 -6.89
C GLU A 35 -5.27 1.20 -7.96
N SER A 36 -4.74 2.41 -7.70
CA SER A 36 -3.89 3.12 -8.66
C SER A 36 -2.50 2.51 -8.80
N CYS A 37 -1.89 2.05 -7.70
CA CYS A 37 -0.52 1.54 -7.73
C CYS A 37 -0.39 0.10 -7.23
N ALA A 38 -1.45 -0.53 -6.75
CA ALA A 38 -1.45 -1.86 -6.11
C ALA A 38 -0.60 -1.97 -4.83
N PHE A 39 -0.28 -0.84 -4.18
CA PHE A 39 0.35 -0.89 -2.86
C PHE A 39 -0.64 -1.36 -1.80
N THR A 40 -0.21 -2.27 -0.93
CA THR A 40 -0.99 -2.79 0.18
C THR A 40 -0.26 -2.50 1.50
N TRP A 41 -0.98 -2.01 2.51
CA TRP A 41 -0.40 -1.68 3.83
C TRP A 41 -1.42 -1.86 4.95
N ARG A 42 -0.94 -1.89 6.20
CA ARG A 42 -1.79 -1.80 7.40
C ARG A 42 -1.76 -0.38 7.97
N ASP A 43 -2.85 0.05 8.59
CA ASP A 43 -2.88 1.27 9.43
C ASP A 43 -1.89 1.23 10.61
N SER A 44 -1.51 0.04 11.05
CA SER A 44 -0.57 -0.17 12.16
C SER A 44 0.91 -0.13 11.77
N GLU A 45 1.25 0.06 10.49
CA GLU A 45 2.64 0.14 10.05
C GLU A 45 3.35 1.42 10.56
N PRO A 46 4.69 1.43 10.65
CA PRO A 46 5.43 2.63 11.01
C PRO A 46 5.21 3.79 10.03
N ALA A 47 5.25 5.03 10.53
CA ALA A 47 5.07 6.21 9.67
C ALA A 47 6.11 6.29 8.54
N SER A 48 7.32 5.73 8.71
CA SER A 48 8.32 5.64 7.63
C SER A 48 7.86 4.83 6.41
N THR A 49 6.79 4.04 6.53
CA THR A 49 6.24 3.25 5.42
C THR A 49 4.87 3.74 4.96
N ILE A 50 4.06 4.31 5.86
CA ILE A 50 2.66 4.71 5.58
C ILE A 50 2.38 6.21 5.68
N ASP A 51 3.40 7.05 5.88
CA ASP A 51 3.31 8.51 5.70
C ASP A 51 4.12 8.89 4.47
N TYR A 52 3.45 9.44 3.46
CA TYR A 52 4.09 9.81 2.19
C TYR A 52 5.31 10.71 2.39
N ASN A 53 5.22 11.70 3.30
CA ASN A 53 6.28 12.68 3.50
C ASN A 53 7.48 12.08 4.26
N LYS A 54 7.27 11.03 5.04
CA LYS A 54 8.34 10.33 5.80
C LYS A 54 8.89 9.12 5.07
N ARG A 55 8.14 8.56 4.12
CA ARG A 55 8.59 7.47 3.27
C ARG A 55 9.76 7.91 2.41
N GLU A 56 10.78 7.07 2.30
CA GLU A 56 11.91 7.30 1.39
C GLU A 56 11.40 7.56 -0.03
N GLU A 57 11.94 8.60 -0.67
CA GLU A 57 11.49 9.07 -1.98
C GLU A 57 11.62 7.99 -3.06
N PHE A 58 12.67 7.16 -2.98
CA PHE A 58 12.89 6.02 -3.86
C PHE A 58 11.70 5.06 -3.91
N PHE A 59 10.95 4.93 -2.81
CA PHE A 59 9.79 4.05 -2.72
C PHE A 59 8.46 4.74 -2.97
N ARG A 60 8.46 6.03 -3.29
CA ARG A 60 7.26 6.74 -3.76
C ARG A 60 7.11 6.46 -5.25
N VAL A 61 5.88 6.25 -5.70
CA VAL A 61 5.60 5.89 -7.09
C VAL A 61 4.60 6.85 -7.71
N ASP A 62 4.78 7.13 -8.98
CA ASP A 62 3.84 7.85 -9.83
C ASP A 62 3.11 6.82 -10.70
N PRO A 63 1.80 6.58 -10.50
CA PRO A 63 1.04 5.58 -11.25
C PRO A 63 1.06 5.80 -12.77
N GLU A 64 1.26 7.03 -13.24
CA GLU A 64 1.29 7.38 -14.66
C GLU A 64 2.68 7.18 -15.28
N LYS A 65 3.71 6.96 -14.45
CA LYS A 65 5.07 6.70 -14.91
C LYS A 65 5.23 5.24 -15.35
N TYR A 66 5.90 5.04 -16.47
CA TYR A 66 6.33 3.71 -16.89
C TYR A 66 7.42 3.17 -15.95
N TYR A 67 7.14 2.02 -15.32
CA TYR A 67 8.12 1.23 -14.58
C TYR A 67 8.51 0.00 -15.39
N PRO A 68 9.82 -0.30 -15.53
CA PRO A 68 10.26 -1.49 -16.23
C PRO A 68 9.78 -2.74 -15.48
N VAL A 69 9.33 -3.74 -16.22
CA VAL A 69 8.99 -5.05 -15.65
C VAL A 69 10.29 -5.76 -15.26
N ILE A 70 10.55 -5.85 -13.95
CA ILE A 70 11.67 -6.62 -13.38
C ILE A 70 11.15 -7.97 -12.86
N MET A 71 10.32 -8.64 -13.66
CA MET A 71 9.98 -10.03 -13.40
C MET A 71 10.90 -10.90 -14.25
N PRO A 72 11.69 -11.81 -13.63
CA PRO A 72 12.42 -12.79 -14.43
C PRO A 72 11.42 -13.60 -15.26
N PRO A 73 11.76 -13.95 -16.51
CA PRO A 73 10.88 -14.79 -17.32
C PRO A 73 10.56 -16.06 -16.54
N ALA A 74 9.28 -16.44 -16.51
CA ALA A 74 8.86 -17.68 -15.89
C ALA A 74 9.62 -18.83 -16.55
N GLN A 75 10.57 -19.42 -15.81
CA GLN A 75 11.24 -20.63 -16.25
C GLN A 75 10.25 -21.79 -16.05
N TYR A 76 9.37 -21.99 -17.03
CA TYR A 76 8.59 -23.22 -17.10
C TYR A 76 9.58 -24.36 -17.40
N LYS A 77 9.70 -25.31 -16.46
CA LYS A 77 10.35 -26.62 -16.67
C LYS A 77 9.29 -27.68 -16.82
#